data_AF-A0A8X6QVF4-F1
#
_entry.id   AF-A0A8X6QVF4-F1
#
_cell.length_a   1.000
_cell.length_b   1.000
_cell.length_c   1.000
_cell.angle_alpha   90.00
_cell.angle_beta   90.00
_cell.angle_gamma   90.00
#
_symmetry.space_group_name_H-M   'P 1'
#
loop_
_entity.id
_entity.type
_entity.pdbx_description
1 polymer ?
#
loop_
_entity_poly.entity_id
_entity_poly.type
_entity_poly.pdbx_seq_one_letter_code
_entity_poly.pdbx_strand_id
1 'polypeptide(L)'
;MAQVKTLPQKIVKLARPPGEEDNGNVIRPLSTSQDQCEMHVRAANIVRAAESLTKLISDIKQFLILNDFPSVNEAISQKTKMCRAVQESIDSKLAALRDDMAAELYDLEEEYYSSAFKLKPMFSFDSVINHTS
;
A
#
# COMPACT_ATOMS: atom_id res chain seq x y z
N MET A 1 -32.84 -1.15 -15.11
CA MET A 1 -33.70 -2.01 -14.25
C MET A 1 -34.58 -3.01 -15.00
N ALA A 2 -34.89 -2.83 -16.30
CA ALA A 2 -35.75 -3.76 -17.05
C ALA A 2 -35.15 -5.17 -17.29
N GLN A 3 -33.81 -5.30 -17.36
CA GLN A 3 -33.14 -6.58 -17.69
C GLN A 3 -33.09 -7.60 -16.53
N VAL A 4 -33.23 -7.17 -15.28
CA VAL A 4 -33.13 -8.06 -14.11
C VAL A 4 -34.44 -8.83 -13.88
N LYS A 5 -35.60 -8.24 -14.22
CA LYS A 5 -36.92 -8.87 -14.07
C LYS A 5 -37.21 -9.96 -15.11
N THR A 6 -36.50 -9.99 -16.23
CA THR A 6 -36.73 -10.92 -17.35
C THR A 6 -35.99 -12.25 -17.21
N LEU A 7 -34.95 -12.33 -16.38
CA LEU A 7 -34.18 -13.56 -16.16
C LEU A 7 -35.01 -14.73 -15.61
N PRO A 8 -35.79 -14.56 -14.51
CA PRO A 8 -36.53 -15.69 -13.92
C PRO A 8 -37.62 -16.23 -14.85
N GLN A 9 -38.28 -15.36 -15.62
CA GLN A 9 -39.29 -15.76 -16.60
C GLN A 9 -38.70 -16.60 -17.74
N LYS A 10 -37.45 -16.34 -18.12
CA LYS A 10 -36.74 -17.08 -19.17
C LYS A 10 -36.34 -18.48 -18.71
N ILE A 11 -35.99 -18.65 -17.43
CA ILE A 11 -35.64 -19.94 -16.83
C ILE A 11 -36.88 -20.86 -16.77
N VAL A 12 -38.04 -20.33 -16.39
CA VAL A 12 -39.28 -21.12 -16.30
C VAL A 12 -39.75 -21.62 -17.68
N LYS A 13 -39.61 -20.81 -18.74
CA LYS A 13 -39.91 -21.25 -20.11
C LYS A 13 -39.00 -22.36 -20.60
N LEU A 14 -37.76 -22.39 -20.13
CA LEU A 14 -36.75 -23.36 -20.53
C LEU A 14 -36.94 -24.72 -19.83
N ALA A 15 -37.63 -24.76 -18.70
CA ALA A 15 -37.85 -25.96 -17.89
C ALA A 15 -39.11 -26.79 -18.26
N ARG A 16 -39.94 -26.34 -19.22
CA ARG A 16 -41.18 -27.04 -19.59
C ARG A 16 -40.89 -28.10 -20.68
N PRO A 17 -41.18 -29.40 -20.44
CA PRO A 17 -40.97 -30.45 -21.46
C PRO A 17 -42.02 -30.39 -22.59
N PRO A 18 -41.68 -30.81 -23.82
CA PRO A 18 -42.61 -30.81 -24.95
C PRO A 18 -43.63 -31.94 -24.82
N GLY A 19 -44.90 -31.65 -25.12
CA GLY A 19 -46.00 -32.62 -25.10
C GLY A 19 -45.83 -33.73 -26.14
N GLU A 20 -46.24 -34.94 -25.75
CA GLU A 20 -46.20 -36.15 -26.55
C GLU A 20 -47.36 -36.18 -27.55
N GLU A 21 -47.10 -36.18 -28.87
CA GLU A 21 -48.00 -36.78 -29.86
C GLU A 21 -47.21 -37.49 -30.98
N ASP A 22 -47.65 -38.71 -31.26
CA ASP A 22 -47.08 -39.76 -32.12
C ASP A 22 -47.17 -39.44 -33.63
N ASN A 23 -46.06 -39.63 -34.38
CA ASN A 23 -46.07 -40.11 -35.77
C ASN A 23 -44.65 -40.25 -36.38
N GLY A 24 -44.34 -41.43 -36.92
CA GLY A 24 -43.38 -41.60 -38.03
C GLY A 24 -41.87 -41.70 -37.71
N ASN A 25 -41.24 -42.79 -38.15
CA ASN A 25 -39.82 -43.14 -37.97
C ASN A 25 -38.78 -42.11 -38.50
N VAL A 26 -39.20 -41.03 -39.16
CA VAL A 26 -38.34 -39.92 -39.64
C VAL A 26 -38.38 -38.71 -38.68
N ILE A 27 -39.41 -38.59 -37.85
CA ILE A 27 -39.54 -37.50 -36.86
C ILE A 27 -38.60 -37.71 -35.68
N ARG A 28 -38.34 -38.97 -35.29
CA ARG A 28 -37.49 -39.31 -34.14
C ARG A 28 -36.00 -38.92 -34.31
N PRO A 29 -35.34 -39.15 -35.46
CA PRO A 29 -33.98 -38.66 -35.67
C PRO A 29 -33.90 -37.13 -35.70
N LEU A 30 -34.90 -36.46 -36.29
CA LEU A 30 -34.96 -34.99 -36.36
C LEU A 30 -35.19 -34.36 -34.98
N SER A 31 -36.10 -34.92 -34.18
CA SER A 31 -36.33 -34.47 -32.80
C SER A 31 -35.09 -34.66 -31.93
N THR A 32 -34.41 -35.81 -32.07
CA THR A 32 -33.15 -36.07 -31.35
C THR A 32 -32.05 -35.06 -31.72
N SER A 33 -31.95 -34.69 -33.00
CA SER A 33 -31.01 -33.67 -33.47
C SER A 33 -31.36 -32.26 -32.95
N GLN A 34 -32.64 -31.92 -32.90
CA GLN A 34 -33.14 -30.68 -32.34
C GLN A 34 -32.85 -30.57 -30.83
N ASP A 35 -33.12 -31.63 -30.07
CA ASP A 35 -32.86 -31.70 -28.62
C ASP A 35 -31.36 -31.53 -28.32
N GLN A 36 -30.50 -32.15 -29.12
CA GLN A 36 -29.05 -31.97 -29.01
C GLN A 36 -28.62 -30.52 -29.27
N CYS A 37 -29.15 -29.89 -30.32
CA CYS A 37 -28.85 -28.48 -30.62
C CYS A 37 -29.27 -27.56 -29.47
N GLU A 38 -30.47 -27.78 -28.94
CA GLU A 38 -30.97 -26.98 -27.83
C GLU A 38 -30.13 -27.19 -26.56
N MET A 39 -29.74 -28.44 -26.27
CA MET A 39 -28.86 -28.75 -25.16
C MET A 39 -27.49 -28.06 -25.30
N HIS A 40 -26.91 -28.03 -26.49
CA HIS A 40 -25.66 -27.29 -26.75
C HIS A 40 -25.82 -25.79 -26.53
N VAL A 41 -26.92 -25.18 -26.99
CA VAL A 41 -27.20 -23.76 -26.76
C VAL A 41 -27.35 -23.46 -25.27
N ARG A 42 -28.04 -24.33 -24.52
CA ARG A 42 -28.20 -24.18 -23.06
C ARG A 42 -26.85 -24.30 -22.35
N ALA A 43 -26.03 -25.30 -22.68
CA ALA A 43 -24.69 -25.46 -22.12
C ALA A 43 -23.80 -24.25 -22.42
N ALA A 44 -23.77 -23.78 -23.68
CA ALA A 44 -22.99 -22.60 -24.07
C ALA A 44 -23.42 -21.33 -23.31
N ASN A 45 -24.72 -21.14 -23.09
CA ASN A 45 -25.23 -20.01 -22.31
C ASN A 45 -24.82 -20.09 -20.83
N ILE A 46 -24.81 -21.29 -20.24
CA ILE A 46 -24.35 -21.50 -18.86
C ILE A 46 -22.87 -21.17 -18.74
N VAL A 47 -22.03 -21.64 -19.66
CA VAL A 47 -20.58 -21.36 -19.67
C VAL A 47 -20.32 -19.86 -19.78
N ARG A 48 -20.98 -19.17 -20.71
CA ARG A 48 -20.84 -17.72 -20.85
C ARG A 48 -21.28 -16.93 -19.61
N ALA A 49 -22.33 -17.39 -18.93
CA ALA A 49 -22.76 -16.80 -17.67
C ALA A 49 -21.71 -17.00 -16.57
N ALA A 50 -21.10 -18.19 -16.48
CA ALA A 50 -20.03 -18.49 -15.54
C ALA A 50 -18.75 -17.67 -15.80
N GLU A 51 -18.39 -17.48 -17.07
CA GLU A 51 -17.28 -16.59 -17.46
C GLU A 51 -17.57 -15.13 -17.06
N SER A 52 -18.79 -14.66 -17.32
CA SER A 52 -19.22 -13.30 -16.95
C SER A 52 -19.16 -13.08 -15.43
N LEU A 53 -19.59 -14.09 -14.66
CA LEU A 53 -19.49 -14.05 -13.19
C LEU A 53 -18.03 -14.05 -12.72
N THR A 54 -17.18 -14.87 -13.32
CA THR A 54 -15.75 -14.93 -12.99
C THR A 54 -15.06 -13.59 -13.24
N LYS A 55 -15.38 -12.92 -14.35
CA LYS A 55 -14.89 -11.57 -14.64
C LYS A 55 -15.35 -10.56 -13.58
N LEU A 56 -16.63 -10.57 -13.23
CA LEU A 56 -17.17 -9.69 -12.19
C LEU A 56 -16.49 -9.91 -10.83
N ILE A 57 -16.25 -11.16 -10.44
CA ILE A 57 -15.52 -11.49 -9.20
C ILE A 57 -14.10 -10.92 -9.23
N SER A 58 -13.43 -11.00 -10.39
CA SER A 58 -12.10 -10.42 -10.58
C SER A 58 -12.12 -8.90 -10.42
N ASP A 59 -13.10 -8.23 -11.02
CA ASP A 59 -13.26 -6.76 -10.93
C ASP A 59 -13.50 -6.32 -9.47
N ILE A 60 -14.30 -7.07 -8.70
CA ILE A 60 -14.53 -6.82 -7.27
C ILE A 60 -13.23 -6.98 -6.46
N LYS A 61 -12.46 -8.04 -6.72
CA LYS A 61 -11.17 -8.25 -6.05
C LYS A 61 -10.22 -7.09 -6.33
N GLN A 62 -10.13 -6.65 -7.58
CA GLN A 62 -9.29 -5.51 -7.96
C GLN A 62 -9.76 -4.23 -7.28
N PHE A 63 -11.07 -3.97 -7.21
CA PHE A 63 -11.63 -2.83 -6.48
C PHE A 63 -11.25 -2.88 -4.99
N LEU A 64 -11.43 -4.01 -4.32
CA LEU A 64 -11.16 -4.14 -2.88
C LEU A 64 -9.67 -4.00 -2.55
N ILE A 65 -8.80 -4.57 -3.39
CA ILE A 65 -7.34 -4.41 -3.23
C ILE A 65 -6.97 -2.93 -3.41
N LEU A 66 -7.59 -2.23 -4.37
CA LEU A 66 -7.23 -0.86 -4.68
C LEU A 66 -7.84 0.19 -3.74
N ASN A 67 -9.02 -0.08 -3.19
CA ASN A 67 -9.77 0.86 -2.37
C ASN A 67 -9.09 1.19 -1.03
N ASP A 68 -8.20 0.32 -0.56
CA ASP A 68 -7.47 0.53 0.70
C ASP A 68 -6.17 1.36 0.51
N PHE A 69 -5.64 1.51 -0.71
CA PHE A 69 -4.41 2.28 -0.94
C PHE A 69 -4.55 3.79 -0.62
N PRO A 70 -5.65 4.49 -0.92
CA PRO A 70 -5.79 5.90 -0.57
C PRO A 70 -5.69 6.16 0.94
N SER A 71 -6.38 5.35 1.75
CA SER A 71 -6.36 5.46 3.22
C SER A 71 -4.97 5.14 3.78
N VAL A 72 -4.34 4.07 3.28
CA VAL A 72 -2.97 3.71 3.65
C VAL A 72 -1.97 4.80 3.25
N ASN A 73 -2.09 5.37 2.05
CA ASN A 73 -1.23 6.47 1.60
C ASN A 73 -1.39 7.72 2.45
N GLU A 74 -2.62 8.05 2.85
CA GLU A 74 -2.88 9.17 3.76
C GLU A 74 -2.25 8.94 5.13
N ALA A 75 -2.41 7.74 5.69
CA ALA A 75 -1.78 7.36 6.96
C ALA A 75 -0.24 7.43 6.89
N ILE A 76 0.36 6.93 5.80
CA ILE A 76 1.81 7.04 5.55
C ILE A 76 2.21 8.52 5.47
N SER A 77 1.51 9.34 4.69
CA SER A 77 1.81 10.77 4.54
C SER A 77 1.74 11.51 5.89
N GLN A 78 0.72 11.22 6.70
CA GLN A 78 0.58 11.79 8.04
C GLN A 78 1.75 11.40 8.94
N LYS A 79 2.11 10.11 8.98
CA LYS A 79 3.24 9.61 9.78
C LYS A 79 4.56 10.24 9.33
N THR A 80 4.80 10.33 8.03
CA THR A 80 6.00 10.99 7.49
C THR A 80 6.08 12.46 7.93
N LYS A 81 4.97 13.20 7.89
CA LYS A 81 4.93 14.60 8.36
C LYS A 81 5.24 14.70 9.86
N MET A 82 4.65 13.83 10.68
CA MET A 82 4.92 13.80 12.12
C MET A 82 6.38 13.49 12.43
N CYS A 83 6.96 12.47 11.78
CA CYS A 83 8.36 12.13 11.97
C CYS A 83 9.29 13.29 11.58
N ARG A 84 9.00 13.96 10.46
CA ARG A 84 9.76 15.13 10.02
C ARG A 84 9.69 16.28 11.04
N ALA A 85 8.50 16.58 11.56
CA ALA A 85 8.34 17.63 12.58
C ALA A 85 9.12 17.32 13.87
N VAL A 86 9.12 16.04 14.29
CA VAL A 86 9.92 15.61 15.46
C VAL A 86 11.41 15.74 15.16
N GLN A 87 11.86 15.31 13.97
CA GLN A 87 13.24 15.44 13.55
C GLN A 87 13.69 16.92 13.56
N GLU A 88 12.92 17.82 12.95
CA GLU A 88 13.23 19.26 12.93
C GLU A 88 13.30 19.84 14.35
N SER A 89 12.41 19.41 15.25
CA SER A 89 12.48 19.82 16.66
C SER A 89 13.72 19.32 17.38
N ILE A 90 14.18 18.11 17.09
CA ILE A 90 15.41 17.55 17.67
C ILE A 90 16.63 18.29 17.13
N ASP A 91 16.71 18.47 15.82
CA ASP A 91 17.81 19.17 15.16
C ASP A 91 17.94 20.60 15.68
N SER A 92 16.82 21.30 15.88
CA SER A 92 16.81 22.64 16.47
C SER A 92 17.32 22.65 17.92
N LYS A 93 16.93 21.67 18.74
CA LYS A 93 17.41 21.57 20.13
C LYS A 93 18.89 21.23 20.20
N LEU A 94 19.37 20.35 19.31
CA LEU A 94 20.80 20.02 19.21
C LEU A 94 21.63 21.22 18.78
N ALA A 95 21.15 22.02 17.82
CA ALA A 95 21.82 23.24 17.41
C ALA A 95 21.91 24.26 18.56
N ALA A 96 20.81 24.48 19.28
CA ALA A 96 20.80 25.37 20.43
C ALA A 96 21.77 24.90 21.53
N LEU A 97 21.73 23.61 21.88
CA LEU A 97 22.64 23.04 22.89
C LEU A 97 24.12 23.18 22.48
N ARG A 98 24.43 22.96 21.19
CA ARG A 98 25.79 23.17 20.67
C ARG A 98 26.24 24.61 20.89
N ASP A 99 25.37 25.57 20.59
CA ASP A 99 25.68 26.99 20.69
C ASP A 99 25.86 27.42 22.16
N ASP A 100 25.00 26.92 23.06
CA ASP A 100 25.12 27.14 24.51
C ASP A 100 26.46 26.58 25.04
N MET A 101 26.81 25.33 24.68
CA MET A 101 28.08 24.72 25.08
C MET A 101 29.29 25.47 24.53
N ALA A 102 29.20 25.98 23.29
CA ALA A 102 30.28 26.76 22.68
C ALA A 102 30.48 28.10 23.40
N ALA A 103 29.39 28.75 23.81
CA ALA A 103 29.44 29.98 24.62
C ALA A 103 30.05 29.71 26.00
N GLU A 104 29.60 28.69 26.72
CA GLU A 104 30.16 28.32 28.03
C GLU A 104 31.66 27.99 27.95
N LEU A 105 32.09 27.27 26.91
CA LEU A 105 33.51 26.97 26.70
C LEU A 105 34.34 28.24 26.43
N TYR A 106 33.80 29.18 25.65
CA TYR A 106 34.47 30.44 25.36
C TYR A 106 34.65 31.28 26.62
N ASP A 107 33.58 31.44 27.41
CA ASP A 107 33.61 32.19 28.66
C ASP A 107 34.61 31.57 29.66
N LEU A 108 34.64 30.23 29.75
CA LEU A 108 35.60 29.51 30.60
C LEU A 108 37.05 29.69 30.13
N GLU A 109 37.28 29.68 28.81
CA GLU A 109 38.61 29.92 28.23
C GLU A 109 39.09 31.35 28.53
N GLU A 110 38.22 32.34 28.40
CA GLU A 110 38.52 33.74 28.74
C GLU A 110 38.83 33.91 30.24
N GLU A 111 38.03 33.28 31.11
CA GLU A 111 38.28 33.28 32.56
C GLU A 111 39.63 32.63 32.89
N TYR A 112 39.95 31.49 32.27
CA TYR A 112 41.23 30.82 32.46
C TYR A 112 42.42 31.72 32.08
N TYR A 113 42.36 32.40 30.92
CA TYR A 113 43.44 33.28 30.48
C TYR A 113 43.51 34.63 31.18
N SER A 114 42.40 35.10 31.77
CA SER A 114 42.38 36.32 32.60
C SER A 114 42.79 36.05 34.05
N SER A 115 42.68 34.79 34.50
CA SER A 115 43.10 34.40 35.85
C SER A 115 44.61 34.49 36.05
N ALA A 116 45.02 34.84 37.27
CA ALA A 116 46.42 34.80 37.70
C ALA A 116 46.97 33.36 37.84
N PHE A 117 46.13 32.35 37.62
CA PHE A 117 46.47 30.92 37.71
C PHE A 117 47.02 30.35 36.41
N LYS A 118 47.36 31.19 35.41
CA LYS A 118 48.11 30.76 34.22
C LYS A 118 49.19 29.80 34.67
N LEU A 119 48.99 28.51 34.40
CA LEU A 119 49.94 27.47 34.74
C LEU A 119 51.23 27.90 34.06
N LYS A 120 52.19 28.34 34.88
CA LYS A 120 53.56 28.57 34.45
C LYS A 120 53.93 27.28 33.71
N PRO A 121 54.34 27.34 32.44
CA PRO A 121 54.56 26.12 31.67
C PRO A 121 55.47 25.21 32.48
N MET A 122 55.01 23.99 32.75
CA MET A 122 55.73 23.00 33.56
C MET A 122 57.11 22.65 32.95
N PHE A 123 57.36 23.11 31.73
CA PHE A 123 58.66 23.13 31.08
C PHE A 123 58.96 24.53 30.55
N SER A 124 59.69 25.33 31.34
CA SER A 124 60.45 26.46 30.79
C SER A 124 61.71 25.88 30.15
N PHE A 125 61.81 26.01 28.81
CA PHE A 125 62.99 25.62 28.03
C PHE A 125 64.27 26.35 28.48
N ASP A 126 64.12 27.45 29.24
CA ASP A 126 65.24 28.27 29.74
C ASP A 126 66.04 27.58 30.87
N SER A 127 65.48 26.55 31.52
CA SER A 127 66.23 25.79 32.54
C SER A 127 67.17 24.75 31.95
N VAL A 128 67.06 24.42 30.66
CA VAL A 128 67.86 23.37 30.00
C VAL A 128 69.17 23.91 29.43
N ILE A 129 69.25 25.22 29.14
CA ILE A 129 70.41 25.80 28.44
C ILE A 129 71.52 26.30 29.39
N ASN A 130 71.23 26.49 30.69
CA ASN A 130 72.20 27.07 31.63
C ASN A 130 73.10 26.07 32.38
N HIS A 131 73.07 24.77 32.05
CA HIS A 131 73.94 23.76 32.67
C HIS A 131 75.04 23.20 31.76
N THR A 132 75.23 23.77 30.56
CA THR A 132 76.35 23.44 29.68
C THR A 132 77.15 24.68 29.34
N SER A 133 77.96 25.17 30.28
CA SER A 133 79.13 26.02 30.05
C SER A 133 80.14 25.79 31.17
#